data_AF-A0A177M3R6-F1
#
_entry.id   AF-A0A177M3R6-F1
#
_cell.length_a   1.000
_cell.length_b   1.000
_cell.length_c   1.000
_cell.angle_alpha   90.00
_cell.angle_beta   90.00
_cell.angle_gamma   90.00
#
_symmetry.space_group_name_H-M   'P 1'
#
loop_
_entity.id
_entity.type
_entity.pdbx_description
1 polymer ?
#
loop_
_entity_poly.entity_id
_entity_poly.type
_entity_poly.pdbx_seq_one_letter_code
_entity_poly.pdbx_strand_id
1 'polypeptide(L)'
;MHKLLYPTAGLIALIFTGCSSLHQDSIKLASDTAGVANLKSIEFTGVGRWYQFGQAPNPDLPWPPFAVKNYTADINYETASARVQISRLQEIEPGRNRPQPTEQKVDQYVSGAFAWNVAQAAAGATNPTPNITPQPTATEERAAEIWATPQGFLRAAQTHQAKIEDKGDDSEVSFTLDGKYRYVGTLNAKHQLTNVKTWIDNPVLGDTLVETQYSDYKAFDGGLFPSHIVRLQGGYPVLDLNVNTVKANPAVDISLPAEAAKKPNIIVAANKLAEGVYYLTGGTHHSVAIEQLNQIVLVEAPQNEERSLALIEKLKETIPNKPIKTVINTHAHFDHSGGLRTFVDAGATIVTHQPNQAYYEKVWSVPHSINPDNLEKSKKTANFISFDGKQVISDGKRNIEIHALAGNSHNDAFVAVYLPKEKILIEADAYTPQTANAPAPSSVNPYSLNLYENIQRLKLDVGQIAALHGPRVVTLVDLRNAIGITKASR
;
A
#
# COMPACT_ATOMS: atom_id res chain seq x y z
N MET A 1 37.92 -45.69 -71.31
CA MET A 1 38.84 -45.61 -70.17
C MET A 1 39.11 -44.13 -69.89
N HIS A 2 38.61 -43.59 -68.78
CA HIS A 2 39.32 -42.62 -67.92
C HIS A 2 38.41 -42.17 -66.78
N LYS A 3 39.03 -42.09 -65.61
CA LYS A 3 38.46 -42.14 -64.27
C LYS A 3 37.82 -40.80 -63.86
N LEU A 4 36.69 -40.88 -63.16
CA LEU A 4 36.17 -39.80 -62.32
C LEU A 4 37.14 -39.55 -61.14
N LEU A 5 37.44 -38.28 -60.89
CA LEU A 5 38.00 -37.79 -59.63
C LEU A 5 37.23 -36.52 -59.24
N TYR A 6 36.46 -36.62 -58.16
CA TYR A 6 35.82 -35.49 -57.48
C TYR A 6 36.85 -34.79 -56.58
N PRO A 7 36.96 -33.45 -56.58
CA PRO A 7 37.64 -32.74 -55.51
C PRO A 7 36.66 -32.46 -54.36
N THR A 8 36.98 -33.00 -53.19
CA THR A 8 36.39 -32.66 -51.90
C THR A 8 36.83 -31.25 -51.48
N ALA A 9 35.90 -30.30 -51.42
CA ALA A 9 36.11 -29.00 -50.76
C ALA A 9 35.48 -29.05 -49.35
N GLY A 10 36.31 -28.85 -48.33
CA GLY A 10 35.97 -28.99 -46.92
C GLY A 10 35.00 -27.92 -46.42
N LEU A 11 34.05 -28.36 -45.60
CA LEU A 11 33.15 -27.54 -44.82
C LEU A 11 33.89 -27.06 -43.56
N ILE A 12 34.21 -25.77 -43.46
CA ILE A 12 34.67 -25.18 -42.20
C ILE A 12 33.43 -24.88 -41.36
N ALA A 13 33.16 -25.74 -40.37
CA ALA A 13 32.22 -25.44 -39.31
C ALA A 13 32.91 -24.53 -38.28
N LEU A 14 32.58 -23.23 -38.31
CA LEU A 14 32.91 -22.31 -37.22
C LEU A 14 32.01 -22.64 -36.03
N ILE A 15 32.58 -23.32 -35.04
CA ILE A 15 31.98 -23.52 -33.72
C ILE A 15 32.17 -22.21 -32.95
N PHE A 16 31.10 -21.42 -32.79
CA PHE A 16 31.04 -20.35 -31.80
C PHE A 16 30.84 -20.96 -30.40
N THR A 17 31.92 -21.42 -29.78
CA THR A 17 31.97 -21.75 -28.35
C THR A 17 32.79 -20.69 -27.64
N GLY A 18 32.15 -19.85 -26.84
CA GLY A 18 32.85 -18.99 -25.88
C GLY A 18 32.28 -17.60 -25.69
N CYS A 19 31.09 -17.49 -25.11
CA CYS A 19 30.68 -16.30 -24.35
C CYS A 19 30.02 -16.67 -23.01
N SER A 20 29.47 -17.87 -22.84
CA SER A 20 28.74 -18.23 -21.61
C SER A 20 29.60 -18.40 -20.35
N SER A 21 30.92 -18.62 -20.47
CA SER A 21 31.78 -18.88 -19.30
C SER A 21 32.27 -17.63 -18.57
N LEU A 22 32.38 -16.48 -19.24
CA LEU A 22 32.78 -15.21 -18.60
C LEU A 22 31.63 -14.55 -17.84
N HIS A 23 30.38 -14.86 -18.18
CA HIS A 23 29.20 -14.20 -17.62
C HIS A 23 28.87 -14.73 -16.22
N GLN A 24 28.98 -16.05 -15.99
CA GLN A 24 28.81 -16.68 -14.67
C GLN A 24 29.80 -16.16 -13.62
N ASP A 25 30.92 -15.59 -14.05
CA ASP A 25 31.91 -15.00 -13.15
C ASP A 25 31.40 -13.72 -12.48
N SER A 26 30.54 -12.90 -13.11
CA SER A 26 30.09 -11.62 -12.55
C SER A 26 29.25 -11.77 -11.27
N ILE A 27 28.25 -12.66 -11.29
CA ILE A 27 27.44 -12.99 -10.11
C ILE A 27 28.32 -13.63 -9.04
N LYS A 28 29.26 -14.51 -9.43
CA LYS A 28 30.17 -15.15 -8.48
C LYS A 28 31.08 -14.11 -7.80
N LEU A 29 31.69 -13.21 -8.55
CA LEU A 29 32.56 -12.15 -8.02
C LEU A 29 31.79 -11.19 -7.11
N ALA A 30 30.57 -10.81 -7.50
CA ALA A 30 29.68 -10.02 -6.66
C ALA A 30 29.32 -10.76 -5.36
N SER A 31 28.97 -12.05 -5.45
CA SER A 31 28.68 -12.90 -4.29
C SER A 31 29.85 -13.06 -3.34
N ASP A 32 31.06 -13.27 -3.87
CA ASP A 32 32.29 -13.38 -3.09
C ASP A 32 32.57 -12.06 -2.34
N THR A 33 32.39 -10.92 -3.02
CA THR A 33 32.60 -9.57 -2.46
C THR A 33 31.57 -9.21 -1.39
N ALA A 34 30.30 -9.59 -1.59
CA ALA A 34 29.21 -9.39 -0.65
C ALA A 34 29.14 -10.47 0.45
N GLY A 35 30.03 -11.48 0.41
CA GLY A 35 30.16 -12.54 1.40
C GLY A 35 28.99 -13.54 1.45
N VAL A 36 28.27 -13.72 0.33
CA VAL A 36 27.02 -14.51 0.24
C VAL A 36 27.20 -15.95 0.74
N ALA A 37 28.31 -16.60 0.40
CA ALA A 37 28.52 -18.03 0.70
C ALA A 37 28.50 -18.36 2.20
N ASN A 38 28.92 -17.42 3.05
CA ASN A 38 29.04 -17.62 4.49
C ASN A 38 27.91 -16.94 5.28
N LEU A 39 26.97 -16.27 4.61
CA LEU A 39 25.94 -15.44 5.24
C LEU A 39 24.59 -16.14 5.25
N LYS A 40 24.16 -16.61 6.41
CA LYS A 40 22.84 -17.21 6.67
C LYS A 40 21.79 -16.17 7.04
N SER A 41 22.21 -15.19 7.83
CA SER A 41 21.39 -14.09 8.29
C SER A 41 22.19 -12.80 8.34
N ILE A 42 21.50 -11.67 8.34
CA ILE A 42 22.07 -10.34 8.47
C ILE A 42 21.20 -9.49 9.40
N GLU A 43 21.84 -8.68 10.22
CA GLU A 43 21.17 -7.57 10.93
C GLU A 43 21.81 -6.28 10.42
N PHE A 44 21.02 -5.30 10.02
CA PHE A 44 21.53 -3.96 9.76
C PHE A 44 20.67 -2.88 10.42
N THR A 45 21.33 -1.81 10.84
CA THR A 45 20.67 -0.66 11.48
C THR A 45 20.93 0.62 10.72
N GLY A 46 20.04 1.60 10.87
CA GLY A 46 20.22 2.90 10.25
C GLY A 46 19.25 3.97 10.72
N VAL A 47 19.40 5.14 10.10
CA VAL A 47 18.55 6.32 10.29
C VAL A 47 18.27 6.97 8.95
N GLY A 48 17.20 7.77 8.85
CA GLY A 48 16.85 8.43 7.60
C GLY A 48 15.39 8.79 7.53
N ARG A 49 14.72 8.44 6.42
CA ARG A 49 13.29 8.67 6.21
C ARG A 49 12.57 7.41 5.79
N TRP A 50 11.33 7.31 6.24
CA TRP A 50 10.35 6.34 5.77
C TRP A 50 9.15 7.13 5.27
N TYR A 51 8.49 6.68 4.20
CA TYR A 51 7.37 7.42 3.65
C TYR A 51 6.09 6.56 3.67
N GLN A 52 4.96 7.19 3.99
CA GLN A 52 3.69 6.49 4.21
C GLN A 52 3.00 6.13 2.89
N PHE A 53 3.46 5.06 2.26
CA PHE A 53 2.96 4.57 0.98
C PHE A 53 1.42 4.53 0.90
N GLY A 54 0.87 5.08 -0.19
CA GLY A 54 -0.58 5.14 -0.42
C GLY A 54 -1.34 6.21 0.36
N GLN A 55 -0.65 7.11 1.05
CA GLN A 55 -1.26 8.18 1.87
C GLN A 55 -0.88 9.58 1.35
N ALA A 56 -0.64 9.71 0.04
CA ALA A 56 -0.25 10.98 -0.56
C ALA A 56 -1.26 12.08 -0.21
N PRO A 57 -0.79 13.27 0.14
CA PRO A 57 -1.70 14.32 0.57
C PRO A 57 -2.35 15.03 -0.62
N ASN A 58 -1.91 14.70 -1.84
CA ASN A 58 -2.54 15.01 -3.12
C ASN A 58 -2.23 13.83 -4.06
N PRO A 59 -3.15 13.41 -4.94
CA PRO A 59 -2.89 12.30 -5.88
C PRO A 59 -1.60 12.41 -6.71
N ASP A 60 -1.10 13.62 -6.96
CA ASP A 60 0.11 13.87 -7.76
C ASP A 60 1.39 14.08 -6.93
N LEU A 61 1.32 13.97 -5.59
CA LEU A 61 2.47 14.19 -4.71
C LEU A 61 3.05 12.89 -4.16
N PRO A 62 4.34 12.90 -3.76
CA PRO A 62 4.94 11.80 -3.00
C PRO A 62 4.23 11.55 -1.67
N TRP A 63 4.56 10.40 -1.06
CA TRP A 63 4.00 10.00 0.22
C TRP A 63 4.54 10.86 1.38
N PRO A 64 3.75 11.07 2.45
CA PRO A 64 4.19 11.85 3.60
C PRO A 64 5.44 11.25 4.27
N PRO A 65 6.49 12.06 4.53
CA PRO A 65 7.71 11.59 5.16
C PRO A 65 7.58 11.43 6.68
N PHE A 66 8.33 10.47 7.20
CA PHE A 66 8.59 10.27 8.62
C PHE A 66 10.10 10.23 8.84
N ALA A 67 10.59 11.03 9.78
CA ALA A 67 11.95 10.94 10.27
C ALA A 67 12.13 9.61 11.00
N VAL A 68 13.11 8.81 10.59
CA VAL A 68 13.44 7.51 11.18
C VAL A 68 14.60 7.70 12.15
N LYS A 69 14.29 7.56 13.45
CA LYS A 69 15.28 7.65 14.53
C LYS A 69 16.06 6.35 14.71
N ASN A 70 15.42 5.22 14.44
CA ASN A 70 16.04 3.91 14.44
C ASN A 70 15.33 3.00 13.44
N TYR A 71 16.09 2.35 12.59
CA TYR A 71 15.67 1.24 11.75
C TYR A 71 16.55 0.04 12.10
N THR A 72 15.95 -1.13 12.29
CA THR A 72 16.66 -2.41 12.44
C THR A 72 15.96 -3.43 11.55
N ALA A 73 16.70 -4.09 10.67
CA ALA A 73 16.22 -5.22 9.88
C ALA A 73 17.05 -6.46 10.19
N ASP A 74 16.38 -7.48 10.72
CA ASP A 74 16.90 -8.83 10.94
C ASP A 74 16.37 -9.70 9.81
N ILE A 75 17.24 -10.30 9.01
CA ILE A 75 16.87 -11.13 7.85
C ILE A 75 17.55 -12.48 7.97
N ASN A 76 16.78 -13.55 7.78
CA ASN A 76 17.28 -14.92 7.67
C ASN A 76 17.01 -15.44 6.25
N TYR A 77 18.08 -15.67 5.48
CA TYR A 77 18.02 -16.12 4.09
C TYR A 77 17.75 -17.61 3.97
N GLU A 78 18.01 -18.43 4.99
CA GLU A 78 17.73 -19.87 4.97
C GLU A 78 16.22 -20.14 5.11
N THR A 79 15.50 -19.29 5.86
CA THR A 79 14.05 -19.42 6.08
C THR A 79 13.20 -18.40 5.30
N ALA A 80 13.85 -17.52 4.53
CA ALA A 80 13.18 -16.40 3.84
C ALA A 80 12.27 -15.61 4.78
N SER A 81 12.81 -15.24 5.95
CA SER A 81 12.07 -14.51 6.97
C SER A 81 12.79 -13.22 7.37
N ALA A 82 12.02 -12.23 7.81
CA ALA A 82 12.56 -10.96 8.29
C ALA A 82 11.71 -10.34 9.39
N ARG A 83 12.38 -9.58 10.25
CA ARG A 83 11.81 -8.66 11.22
C ARG A 83 12.35 -7.26 10.95
N VAL A 84 11.46 -6.28 10.84
CA VAL A 84 11.82 -4.89 10.67
C VAL A 84 11.21 -4.07 11.81
N GLN A 85 12.08 -3.37 12.54
CA GLN A 85 11.70 -2.48 13.63
C GLN A 85 12.02 -1.03 13.24
N ILE A 86 11.04 -0.14 13.40
CA ILE A 86 11.19 1.28 13.04
C ILE A 86 10.68 2.15 14.18
N SER A 87 11.54 3.03 14.70
CA SER A 87 11.12 4.21 15.47
C SER A 87 11.08 5.40 14.52
N ARG A 88 9.90 5.99 14.36
CA ARG A 88 9.67 7.06 13.39
C ARG A 88 8.74 8.16 13.93
N LEU A 89 8.89 9.37 13.42
CA LEU A 89 8.08 10.53 13.77
C LEU A 89 7.65 11.25 12.49
N GLN A 90 6.36 11.57 12.36
CA GLN A 90 5.87 12.23 11.15
C GLN A 90 6.53 13.61 10.98
N GLU A 91 7.04 13.87 9.77
CA GLU A 91 7.46 15.21 9.37
C GLU A 91 6.22 15.96 8.86
N ILE A 92 5.98 17.18 9.36
CA ILE A 92 4.88 18.01 8.87
C ILE A 92 5.37 18.79 7.66
N GLU A 93 4.73 18.56 6.51
CA GLU A 93 5.06 19.27 5.28
C GLU A 93 4.74 20.77 5.41
N PRO A 94 5.55 21.67 4.81
CA PRO A 94 5.28 23.10 4.83
C PRO A 94 3.85 23.42 4.35
N GLY A 95 3.13 24.23 5.13
CA GLY A 95 1.77 24.65 4.81
C GLY A 95 0.67 23.63 5.08
N ARG A 96 0.99 22.42 5.59
CA ARG A 96 -0.03 21.43 5.99
C ARG A 96 -0.29 21.46 7.49
N ASN A 97 -1.56 21.54 7.86
CA ASN A 97 -2.00 21.48 9.25
C ASN A 97 -2.27 20.02 9.65
N ARG A 98 -1.30 19.31 10.23
CA ARG A 98 -1.45 17.91 10.65
C ARG A 98 -1.61 17.77 12.17
N PRO A 99 -2.21 16.67 12.67
CA PRO A 99 -2.14 16.31 14.08
C PRO A 99 -0.70 16.36 14.58
N GLN A 100 -0.52 16.72 15.86
CA GLN A 100 0.80 16.76 16.46
C GLN A 100 1.49 15.39 16.37
N PRO A 101 2.67 15.29 15.73
CA PRO A 101 3.36 14.03 15.56
C PRO A 101 3.69 13.37 16.90
N THR A 102 3.42 12.09 17.00
CA THR A 102 3.86 11.24 18.10
C THR A 102 4.82 10.19 17.57
N GLU A 103 5.78 9.78 18.40
CA GLU A 103 6.72 8.74 18.00
C GLU A 103 5.99 7.41 17.85
N GLN A 104 6.13 6.80 16.68
CA GLN A 104 5.59 5.50 16.34
C GLN A 104 6.69 4.46 16.43
N LYS A 105 6.36 3.33 17.07
CA LYS A 105 7.21 2.13 17.08
C LYS A 105 6.50 1.04 16.28
N VAL A 106 7.12 0.65 15.19
CA VAL A 106 6.64 -0.35 14.25
C VAL A 106 7.48 -1.61 14.43
N ASP A 107 6.83 -2.78 14.48
CA ASP A 107 7.48 -4.09 14.56
C ASP A 107 6.77 -5.02 13.57
N GLN A 108 7.44 -5.28 12.45
CA GLN A 108 6.90 -5.94 11.27
C GLN A 108 7.64 -7.23 11.02
N TYR A 109 6.92 -8.26 10.59
CA TYR A 109 7.47 -9.57 10.32
C TYR A 109 6.99 -10.11 8.97
N VAL A 110 7.81 -10.97 8.37
CA VAL A 110 7.44 -11.87 7.29
C VAL A 110 8.16 -13.22 7.48
N SER A 111 7.48 -14.31 7.18
CA SER A 111 8.06 -15.66 7.14
C SER A 111 7.25 -16.52 6.18
N GLY A 112 7.88 -16.95 5.09
CA GLY A 112 7.20 -17.64 3.99
C GLY A 112 6.03 -16.82 3.44
N ALA A 113 4.83 -17.40 3.42
CA ALA A 113 3.62 -16.78 2.89
C ALA A 113 2.88 -15.87 3.88
N PHE A 114 3.44 -15.61 5.07
CA PHE A 114 2.76 -14.90 6.14
C PHE A 114 3.53 -13.65 6.54
N ALA A 115 2.82 -12.53 6.66
CA ALA A 115 3.30 -11.31 7.27
C ALA A 115 2.39 -10.88 8.41
N TRP A 116 2.94 -10.25 9.44
CA TRP A 116 2.19 -9.76 10.58
C TRP A 116 2.88 -8.56 11.24
N ASN A 117 2.12 -7.82 12.04
CA ASN A 117 2.64 -6.76 12.91
C ASN A 117 2.52 -7.20 14.37
N VAL A 118 3.45 -6.76 15.19
CA VAL A 118 3.40 -6.92 16.64
C VAL A 118 3.27 -5.53 17.27
N ALA A 119 2.16 -5.30 17.97
CA ALA A 119 1.98 -4.10 18.79
C ALA A 119 2.13 -4.49 20.27
N GLN A 120 3.03 -3.81 20.97
CA GLN A 120 3.16 -3.98 22.42
C GLN A 120 1.85 -3.60 23.10
N ALA A 121 1.52 -4.30 24.19
CA ALA A 121 0.35 -3.97 24.99
C ALA A 121 0.46 -2.52 25.49
N ALA A 122 -0.65 -1.78 25.45
CA ALA A 122 -0.67 -0.43 26.00
C ALA A 122 -0.31 -0.44 27.49
N ALA A 123 0.34 0.63 27.96
CA ALA A 123 0.68 0.75 29.38
C ALA A 123 -0.60 0.67 30.24
N GLY A 124 -0.66 -0.30 31.15
CA GLY A 124 -1.84 -0.56 31.99
C GLY A 124 -2.92 -1.45 31.36
N ALA A 125 -2.66 -2.08 30.22
CA ALA A 125 -3.57 -3.06 29.64
C ALA A 125 -3.76 -4.26 30.59
N THR A 126 -5.01 -4.76 30.67
CA THR A 126 -5.37 -5.92 31.49
C THR A 126 -4.72 -7.22 31.00
N ASN A 127 -4.29 -7.26 29.74
CA ASN A 127 -3.50 -8.34 29.16
C ASN A 127 -2.14 -7.78 28.69
N PRO A 128 -1.02 -8.22 29.28
CA PRO A 128 0.32 -7.74 28.90
C PRO A 128 0.85 -8.39 27.60
N THR A 129 0.09 -9.31 27.00
CA THR A 129 0.53 -10.01 25.78
C THR A 129 0.54 -9.06 24.58
N PRO A 130 1.60 -9.04 23.77
CA PRO A 130 1.62 -8.29 22.52
C PRO A 130 0.47 -8.69 21.59
N ASN A 131 -0.12 -7.71 20.92
CA ASN A 131 -1.15 -7.95 19.92
C ASN A 131 -0.50 -8.30 18.58
N ILE A 132 -0.86 -9.44 18.01
CA ILE A 132 -0.38 -9.93 16.72
C ILE A 132 -1.47 -9.74 15.69
N THR A 133 -1.19 -8.94 14.66
CA THR A 133 -2.16 -8.66 13.59
C THR A 133 -1.63 -9.18 12.26
N PRO A 134 -2.30 -10.17 11.62
CA PRO A 134 -1.96 -10.61 10.27
C PRO A 134 -1.97 -9.45 9.26
N GLN A 135 -1.05 -9.50 8.29
CA GLN A 135 -0.86 -8.49 7.23
C GLN A 135 -0.68 -9.17 5.87
N PRO A 136 -1.67 -9.94 5.37
CA PRO A 136 -1.51 -10.70 4.12
C PRO A 136 -1.21 -9.79 2.90
N THR A 137 -1.73 -8.57 2.89
CA THR A 137 -1.47 -7.58 1.83
C THR A 137 -0.04 -7.03 1.83
N ALA A 138 0.71 -7.22 2.91
CA ALA A 138 2.12 -6.80 3.01
C ALA A 138 3.11 -7.95 2.74
N THR A 139 2.63 -9.18 2.52
CA THR A 139 3.50 -10.36 2.35
C THR A 139 4.41 -10.19 1.13
N GLU A 140 3.87 -9.83 -0.03
CA GLU A 140 4.65 -9.70 -1.27
C GLU A 140 5.71 -8.60 -1.12
N GLU A 141 5.33 -7.43 -0.59
CA GLU A 141 6.26 -6.34 -0.31
C GLU A 141 7.40 -6.78 0.60
N ARG A 142 7.10 -7.34 1.78
CA ARG A 142 8.12 -7.70 2.77
C ARG A 142 9.04 -8.83 2.32
N ALA A 143 8.49 -9.79 1.57
CA ALA A 143 9.30 -10.83 0.94
C ALA A 143 10.25 -10.22 -0.11
N ALA A 144 9.78 -9.25 -0.90
CA ALA A 144 10.62 -8.53 -1.84
C ALA A 144 11.76 -7.77 -1.14
N GLU A 145 11.57 -7.25 0.07
CA GLU A 145 12.64 -6.60 0.83
C GLU A 145 13.81 -7.52 1.16
N ILE A 146 13.52 -8.79 1.46
CA ILE A 146 14.55 -9.82 1.73
C ILE A 146 15.40 -10.03 0.49
N TRP A 147 14.74 -10.33 -0.63
CA TRP A 147 15.39 -10.68 -1.89
C TRP A 147 15.97 -9.48 -2.63
N ALA A 148 15.55 -8.27 -2.28
CA ALA A 148 16.15 -7.06 -2.83
C ALA A 148 17.53 -6.78 -2.26
N THR A 149 17.82 -7.16 -1.00
CA THR A 149 19.15 -6.95 -0.39
C THR A 149 20.28 -7.48 -1.28
N PRO A 150 21.49 -6.89 -1.25
CA PRO A 150 22.59 -7.37 -2.09
C PRO A 150 22.84 -8.88 -1.97
N GLN A 151 22.87 -9.40 -0.75
CA GLN A 151 23.10 -10.82 -0.53
C GLN A 151 21.90 -11.70 -0.86
N GLY A 152 20.67 -11.24 -0.58
CA GLY A 152 19.45 -11.93 -0.96
C GLY A 152 19.32 -12.07 -2.47
N PHE A 153 19.52 -10.97 -3.20
CA PHE A 153 19.44 -10.95 -4.67
C PHE A 153 20.48 -11.88 -5.29
N LEU A 154 21.74 -11.77 -4.88
CA LEU A 154 22.83 -12.58 -5.41
C LEU A 154 22.65 -14.07 -5.10
N ARG A 155 22.18 -14.41 -3.89
CA ARG A 155 21.81 -15.79 -3.52
C ARG A 155 20.71 -16.33 -4.43
N ALA A 156 19.63 -15.58 -4.62
CA ALA A 156 18.53 -15.98 -5.48
C ALA A 156 18.97 -16.10 -6.96
N ALA A 157 19.82 -15.19 -7.44
CA ALA A 157 20.33 -15.25 -8.81
C ALA A 157 21.14 -16.54 -9.08
N GLN A 158 21.91 -17.02 -8.09
CA GLN A 158 22.66 -18.28 -8.16
C GLN A 158 21.75 -19.51 -8.20
N THR A 159 20.62 -19.50 -7.50
CA THR A 159 19.72 -20.67 -7.39
C THR A 159 18.60 -20.70 -8.44
N HIS A 160 18.28 -19.55 -9.06
CA HIS A 160 17.16 -19.42 -10.01
C HIS A 160 17.59 -19.19 -11.47
N GLN A 161 18.75 -19.75 -11.86
CA GLN A 161 19.25 -19.74 -13.24
C GLN A 161 19.24 -18.34 -13.87
N ALA A 162 19.80 -17.36 -13.17
CA ALA A 162 19.79 -15.99 -13.65
C ALA A 162 20.44 -15.83 -15.03
N LYS A 163 19.84 -14.96 -15.84
CA LYS A 163 20.37 -14.48 -17.11
C LYS A 163 21.19 -13.22 -16.87
N ILE A 164 22.28 -13.08 -17.62
CA ILE A 164 23.22 -11.97 -17.49
C ILE A 164 23.40 -11.33 -18.87
N GLU A 165 23.17 -10.03 -18.94
CA GLU A 165 23.36 -9.22 -20.14
C GLU A 165 24.35 -8.09 -19.85
N ASP A 166 25.38 -7.96 -20.67
CA ASP A 166 26.33 -6.85 -20.55
C ASP A 166 25.69 -5.55 -21.04
N LYS A 167 25.86 -4.47 -20.28
CA LYS A 167 25.35 -3.12 -20.53
C LYS A 167 26.51 -2.13 -20.45
N GLY A 168 27.50 -2.30 -21.32
CA GLY A 168 28.74 -1.52 -21.26
C GLY A 168 29.64 -2.03 -20.14
N ASP A 169 30.01 -1.16 -19.20
CA ASP A 169 30.82 -1.52 -18.03
C ASP A 169 30.01 -2.19 -16.90
N ASP A 170 28.68 -2.18 -17.02
CA ASP A 170 27.74 -2.78 -16.08
C ASP A 170 27.19 -4.11 -16.62
N SER A 171 26.67 -4.95 -15.74
CA SER A 171 25.95 -6.18 -16.08
C SER A 171 24.53 -6.15 -15.51
N GLU A 172 23.53 -6.42 -16.34
CA GLU A 172 22.16 -6.66 -15.90
C GLU A 172 21.97 -8.15 -15.59
N VAL A 173 21.48 -8.45 -14.39
CA VAL A 173 21.18 -9.80 -13.91
C VAL A 173 19.68 -9.91 -13.74
N SER A 174 19.06 -10.94 -14.32
CA SER A 174 17.61 -11.15 -14.20
C SER A 174 17.24 -12.61 -13.95
N PHE A 175 16.22 -12.82 -13.13
CA PHE A 175 15.67 -14.15 -12.83
C PHE A 175 14.20 -14.03 -12.42
N THR A 176 13.51 -15.18 -12.35
CA THR A 176 12.14 -15.24 -11.84
C THR A 176 12.12 -16.11 -10.59
N LEU A 177 11.71 -15.50 -9.47
CA LEU A 177 11.52 -16.18 -8.20
C LEU A 177 10.14 -16.85 -8.17
N ASP A 178 10.09 -18.12 -7.75
CA ASP A 178 8.88 -18.94 -7.63
C ASP A 178 8.01 -19.00 -8.90
N GLY A 179 8.61 -18.76 -10.07
CA GLY A 179 7.90 -18.69 -11.35
C GLY A 179 6.92 -17.51 -11.49
N LYS A 180 6.90 -16.59 -10.51
CA LYS A 180 5.95 -15.47 -10.45
C LYS A 180 6.64 -14.11 -10.46
N TYR A 181 7.60 -13.87 -9.56
CA TYR A 181 8.16 -12.53 -9.36
C TYR A 181 9.44 -12.34 -10.15
N ARG A 182 9.42 -11.43 -11.12
CA ARG A 182 10.60 -11.07 -11.92
C ARG A 182 11.50 -10.14 -11.11
N TYR A 183 12.76 -10.50 -11.00
CA TYR A 183 13.82 -9.65 -10.45
C TYR A 183 14.79 -9.24 -11.55
N VAL A 184 15.22 -7.99 -11.52
CA VAL A 184 16.26 -7.42 -12.38
C VAL A 184 17.18 -6.58 -11.52
N GLY A 185 18.48 -6.82 -11.55
CA GLY A 185 19.46 -6.02 -10.81
C GLY A 185 20.64 -5.65 -11.69
N THR A 186 21.34 -4.57 -11.34
CA THR A 186 22.53 -4.11 -12.06
C THR A 186 23.76 -4.26 -11.18
N LEU A 187 24.77 -4.95 -11.71
CA LEU A 187 26.12 -4.99 -11.14
C LEU A 187 26.97 -3.97 -11.87
N ASN A 188 27.68 -3.10 -11.15
CA ASN A 188 28.63 -2.18 -11.76
C ASN A 188 29.98 -2.84 -12.08
N ALA A 189 30.89 -2.10 -12.70
CA ALA A 189 32.27 -2.55 -12.98
C ALA A 189 33.07 -3.03 -11.75
N LYS A 190 32.65 -2.69 -10.52
CA LYS A 190 33.24 -3.16 -9.25
C LYS A 190 32.51 -4.39 -8.69
N HIS A 191 31.60 -4.98 -9.45
CA HIS A 191 30.73 -6.08 -9.06
C HIS A 191 29.85 -5.77 -7.84
N GLN A 192 29.48 -4.49 -7.65
CA GLN A 192 28.55 -4.06 -6.62
C GLN A 192 27.15 -3.98 -7.21
N LEU A 193 26.15 -4.49 -6.48
CA LEU A 193 24.75 -4.34 -6.86
C LEU A 193 24.31 -2.90 -6.64
N THR A 194 23.96 -2.18 -7.71
CA THR A 194 23.60 -0.75 -7.63
C THR A 194 22.10 -0.54 -7.55
N ASN A 195 21.32 -1.47 -8.12
CA ASN A 195 19.87 -1.47 -7.97
C ASN A 195 19.29 -2.88 -8.11
N VAL A 196 18.09 -3.07 -7.56
CA VAL A 196 17.20 -4.21 -7.79
C VAL A 196 15.80 -3.68 -8.07
N LYS A 197 15.18 -4.21 -9.12
CA LYS A 197 13.80 -4.00 -9.52
C LYS A 197 13.05 -5.32 -9.40
N THR A 198 11.85 -5.25 -8.85
CA THR A 198 10.86 -6.32 -8.89
C THR A 198 9.46 -5.72 -9.05
N TRP A 199 8.49 -6.55 -9.36
CA TRP A 199 7.09 -6.14 -9.48
C TRP A 199 6.24 -6.96 -8.51
N ILE A 200 5.42 -6.27 -7.73
CA ILE A 200 4.46 -6.86 -6.80
C ILE A 200 3.05 -6.40 -7.16
N ASP A 201 2.06 -7.15 -6.71
CA ASP A 201 0.67 -6.75 -6.86
C ASP A 201 0.28 -5.62 -5.91
N ASN A 202 -0.56 -4.69 -6.36
CA ASN A 202 -1.15 -3.65 -5.52
C ASN A 202 -2.57 -3.30 -5.98
N PRO A 203 -3.58 -3.33 -5.08
CA PRO A 203 -4.98 -3.11 -5.45
C PRO A 203 -5.27 -1.79 -6.19
N VAL A 204 -4.44 -0.76 -6.00
CA VAL A 204 -4.60 0.56 -6.63
C VAL A 204 -3.70 0.72 -7.84
N LEU A 205 -2.43 0.33 -7.72
CA LEU A 205 -1.38 0.63 -8.70
C LEU A 205 -1.16 -0.46 -9.75
N GLY A 206 -1.75 -1.64 -9.60
CA GLY A 206 -1.49 -2.76 -10.49
C GLY A 206 -0.16 -3.47 -10.19
N ASP A 207 0.48 -3.98 -11.23
CA ASP A 207 1.83 -4.53 -11.23
C ASP A 207 2.84 -3.42 -10.88
N THR A 208 3.09 -3.27 -9.58
CA THR A 208 3.79 -2.15 -8.99
C THR A 208 5.28 -2.39 -8.98
N LEU A 209 6.03 -1.53 -9.67
CA LEU A 209 7.49 -1.52 -9.60
C LEU A 209 7.94 -1.18 -8.18
N VAL A 210 8.71 -2.09 -7.59
CA VAL A 210 9.52 -1.88 -6.39
C VAL A 210 10.98 -1.81 -6.83
N GLU A 211 11.64 -0.70 -6.53
CA GLU A 211 13.05 -0.49 -6.85
C GLU A 211 13.82 -0.22 -5.58
N THR A 212 14.94 -0.91 -5.36
CA THR A 212 15.88 -0.61 -4.28
C THR A 212 17.22 -0.23 -4.89
N GLN A 213 17.73 0.93 -4.52
CA GLN A 213 18.96 1.53 -5.01
C GLN A 213 20.00 1.57 -3.90
N TYR A 214 21.26 1.36 -4.29
CA TYR A 214 22.38 1.18 -3.37
C TYR A 214 23.53 2.10 -3.73
N SER A 215 24.06 2.82 -2.74
CA SER A 215 25.26 3.63 -2.90
C SER A 215 26.22 3.50 -1.71
N ASP A 216 27.42 4.04 -1.90
CA ASP A 216 28.41 4.22 -0.85
C ASP A 216 28.80 2.91 -0.16
N TYR A 217 29.08 1.87 -0.94
CA TYR A 217 29.51 0.58 -0.40
C TYR A 217 30.75 0.71 0.50
N LYS A 218 30.67 0.10 1.68
CA LYS A 218 31.79 -0.03 2.62
C LYS A 218 31.90 -1.48 3.11
N ALA A 219 33.06 -1.83 3.63
CA ALA A 219 33.25 -3.10 4.31
C ALA A 219 32.59 -3.07 5.68
N PHE A 220 31.83 -4.12 5.98
CA PHE A 220 31.28 -4.40 7.30
C PHE A 220 31.61 -5.85 7.69
N ASP A 221 31.07 -6.30 8.83
CA ASP A 221 31.05 -7.71 9.16
C ASP A 221 30.32 -8.52 8.08
N GLY A 222 30.97 -9.57 7.58
CA GLY A 222 30.43 -10.46 6.55
C GLY A 222 30.51 -9.99 5.09
N GLY A 223 31.14 -8.86 4.76
CA GLY A 223 31.40 -8.45 3.37
C GLY A 223 31.12 -6.98 3.05
N LEU A 224 31.12 -6.63 1.76
CA LEU A 224 30.67 -5.30 1.33
C LEU A 224 29.15 -5.16 1.44
N PHE A 225 28.70 -4.02 1.99
CA PHE A 225 27.28 -3.65 2.08
C PHE A 225 27.12 -2.14 1.83
N PRO A 226 26.01 -1.68 1.22
CA PRO A 226 25.77 -0.26 0.98
C PRO A 226 25.65 0.54 2.28
N SER A 227 26.25 1.74 2.34
CA SER A 227 25.98 2.69 3.43
C SER A 227 24.65 3.41 3.26
N HIS A 228 24.08 3.40 2.07
CA HIS A 228 22.90 4.18 1.74
C HIS A 228 21.97 3.36 0.84
N ILE A 229 20.71 3.27 1.26
CA ILE A 229 19.67 2.46 0.62
C ILE A 229 18.46 3.36 0.38
N VAL A 230 18.04 3.48 -0.87
CA VAL A 230 16.78 4.15 -1.24
C VAL A 230 15.84 3.12 -1.82
N ARG A 231 14.60 3.04 -1.33
CA ARG A 231 13.55 2.19 -1.92
C ARG A 231 12.45 3.06 -2.48
N LEU A 232 11.99 2.72 -3.68
CA LEU A 232 10.88 3.32 -4.38
C LEU A 232 9.77 2.29 -4.62
N GLN A 233 8.53 2.74 -4.57
CA GLN A 233 7.36 1.98 -5.02
C GLN A 233 6.48 2.88 -5.87
N GLY A 234 6.10 2.40 -7.06
CA GLY A 234 5.31 3.18 -8.01
C GLY A 234 5.99 4.49 -8.45
N GLY A 235 7.33 4.54 -8.41
CA GLY A 235 8.13 5.71 -8.77
C GLY A 235 8.37 6.73 -7.65
N TYR A 236 7.86 6.50 -6.44
CA TYR A 236 8.04 7.41 -5.29
C TYR A 236 8.80 6.74 -4.15
N PRO A 237 9.61 7.49 -3.38
CA PRO A 237 10.39 6.91 -2.29
C PRO A 237 9.48 6.40 -1.16
N VAL A 238 9.81 5.24 -0.62
CA VAL A 238 9.20 4.62 0.58
C VAL A 238 10.21 4.42 1.71
N LEU A 239 11.51 4.41 1.40
CA LEU A 239 12.60 4.36 2.36
C LEU A 239 13.81 5.13 1.80
N ASP A 240 14.49 5.88 2.65
CA ASP A 240 15.80 6.49 2.44
C ASP A 240 16.59 6.27 3.73
N LEU A 241 17.60 5.41 3.69
CA LEU A 241 18.26 4.89 4.88
C LEU A 241 19.77 5.04 4.78
N ASN A 242 20.35 5.70 5.77
CA ASN A 242 21.78 5.69 6.05
C ASN A 242 22.09 4.55 7.02
N VAL A 243 22.86 3.57 6.56
CA VAL A 243 23.22 2.35 7.28
C VAL A 243 24.40 2.61 8.22
N ASN A 244 24.16 2.41 9.51
CA ASN A 244 25.12 2.62 10.58
C ASN A 244 25.93 1.35 10.84
N THR A 245 25.26 0.22 11.04
CA THR A 245 25.89 -1.06 11.40
C THR A 245 25.35 -2.18 10.55
N VAL A 246 26.18 -3.19 10.30
CA VAL A 246 25.80 -4.46 9.69
C VAL A 246 26.51 -5.57 10.47
N LYS A 247 25.77 -6.61 10.83
CA LYS A 247 26.28 -7.81 11.49
C LYS A 247 25.99 -9.03 10.64
N ALA A 248 26.97 -9.90 10.51
CA ALA A 248 26.83 -11.15 9.79
C ALA A 248 26.43 -12.27 10.74
N ASN A 249 25.51 -13.13 10.29
CA ASN A 249 25.07 -14.31 11.03
C ASN A 249 24.57 -14.08 12.47
N PRO A 250 23.83 -13.00 12.78
CA PRO A 250 23.15 -12.90 14.08
C PRO A 250 22.13 -14.04 14.22
N ALA A 251 21.82 -14.42 15.45
CA ALA A 251 20.76 -15.39 15.71
C ALA A 251 19.40 -14.76 15.36
N VAL A 252 18.84 -15.11 14.20
CA VAL A 252 17.54 -14.65 13.70
C VAL A 252 16.63 -15.86 13.55
N ASP A 253 15.87 -16.14 14.61
CA ASP A 253 14.86 -17.20 14.65
C ASP A 253 13.47 -16.58 14.72
N ILE A 254 12.76 -16.60 13.59
CA ILE A 254 11.42 -16.04 13.44
C ILE A 254 10.42 -17.19 13.33
N SER A 255 9.80 -17.52 14.45
CA SER A 255 8.68 -18.46 14.48
C SER A 255 7.38 -17.79 14.03
N LEU A 256 6.57 -18.51 13.25
CA LEU A 256 5.24 -18.06 12.83
C LEU A 256 4.25 -18.23 13.99
N PRO A 257 3.68 -17.13 14.54
CA PRO A 257 2.65 -17.24 15.56
C PRO A 257 1.35 -17.81 14.99
N ALA A 258 0.61 -18.58 15.79
CA ALA A 258 -0.68 -19.16 15.36
C ALA A 258 -1.69 -18.08 14.93
N GLU A 259 -1.66 -16.91 15.59
CA GLU A 259 -2.48 -15.75 15.26
C GLU A 259 -2.17 -15.19 13.88
N ALA A 260 -0.89 -15.15 13.49
CA ALA A 260 -0.44 -14.64 12.19
C ALA A 260 -0.88 -15.54 11.03
N ALA A 261 -1.03 -16.85 11.28
CA ALA A 261 -1.51 -17.82 10.29
C ALA A 261 -3.03 -17.78 10.07
N LYS A 262 -3.79 -17.05 10.90
CA LYS A 262 -5.25 -16.96 10.76
C LYS A 262 -5.60 -16.11 9.54
N LYS A 263 -6.37 -16.69 8.62
CA LYS A 263 -6.96 -15.92 7.51
C LYS A 263 -7.91 -14.86 8.06
N PRO A 264 -7.80 -13.59 7.63
CA PRO A 264 -8.78 -12.57 7.99
C PRO A 264 -10.18 -13.01 7.57
N ASN A 265 -11.15 -12.88 8.47
CA ASN A 265 -12.55 -13.12 8.14
C ASN A 265 -13.14 -11.83 7.57
N ILE A 266 -13.49 -11.82 6.28
CA ILE A 266 -14.07 -10.66 5.61
C ILE A 266 -15.58 -10.69 5.88
N ILE A 267 -16.01 -9.91 6.86
CA ILE A 267 -17.42 -9.79 7.25
C ILE A 267 -17.94 -8.44 6.79
N VAL A 268 -19.16 -8.39 6.25
CA VAL A 268 -19.88 -7.13 6.05
C VAL A 268 -21.16 -7.15 6.85
N ALA A 269 -21.31 -6.24 7.81
CA ALA A 269 -22.55 -6.05 8.55
C ALA A 269 -23.29 -4.82 8.01
N ALA A 270 -24.59 -4.96 7.71
CA ALA A 270 -25.43 -3.86 7.24
C ALA A 270 -26.27 -3.28 8.37
N ASN A 271 -25.92 -2.08 8.83
CA ASN A 271 -26.59 -1.41 9.94
C ASN A 271 -27.49 -0.30 9.39
N LYS A 272 -28.80 -0.37 9.61
CA LYS A 272 -29.74 0.65 9.11
C LYS A 272 -29.54 1.99 9.82
N LEU A 273 -29.27 3.06 9.07
CA LEU A 273 -29.20 4.44 9.58
C LEU A 273 -30.53 5.18 9.38
N ALA A 274 -31.16 4.96 8.23
CA ALA A 274 -32.46 5.49 7.87
C ALA A 274 -33.14 4.56 6.85
N GLU A 275 -34.36 4.88 6.42
CA GLU A 275 -35.01 4.13 5.34
C GLU A 275 -34.19 4.22 4.05
N GLY A 276 -33.74 3.08 3.54
CA GLY A 276 -32.87 3.00 2.37
C GLY A 276 -31.43 3.50 2.59
N VAL A 277 -30.95 3.65 3.83
CA VAL A 277 -29.57 4.05 4.12
C VAL A 277 -28.93 3.08 5.11
N TYR A 278 -27.83 2.44 4.70
CA TYR A 278 -27.18 1.37 5.47
C TYR A 278 -25.68 1.62 5.62
N TYR A 279 -25.19 1.56 6.86
CA TYR A 279 -23.78 1.63 7.21
C TYR A 279 -23.18 0.23 7.22
N LEU A 280 -22.26 0.00 6.29
CA LEU A 280 -21.66 -1.30 6.00
C LEU A 280 -20.32 -1.42 6.74
N THR A 281 -20.31 -2.17 7.83
CA THR A 281 -19.13 -2.35 8.71
C THR A 281 -18.53 -3.74 8.60
N GLY A 282 -17.50 -4.06 9.40
CA GLY A 282 -16.91 -5.40 9.48
C GLY A 282 -15.39 -5.45 9.27
N GLY A 283 -14.75 -4.29 9.34
CA GLY A 283 -13.31 -4.09 9.43
C GLY A 283 -13.01 -2.71 10.03
N THR A 284 -11.82 -2.18 9.75
CA THR A 284 -11.44 -0.80 10.11
C THR A 284 -12.07 0.26 9.20
N HIS A 285 -12.38 -0.13 7.95
CA HIS A 285 -12.93 0.74 6.91
C HIS A 285 -14.37 0.35 6.58
N HIS A 286 -15.24 1.36 6.50
CA HIS A 286 -16.67 1.19 6.29
C HIS A 286 -17.13 1.80 4.96
N SER A 287 -18.33 1.44 4.54
CA SER A 287 -19.02 2.06 3.40
C SER A 287 -20.44 2.46 3.81
N VAL A 288 -21.11 3.30 3.03
CA VAL A 288 -22.54 3.60 3.20
C VAL A 288 -23.30 3.32 1.91
N ALA A 289 -24.31 2.46 1.98
CA ALA A 289 -25.23 2.20 0.89
C ALA A 289 -26.43 3.13 0.97
N ILE A 290 -26.78 3.76 -0.16
CA ILE A 290 -27.93 4.65 -0.29
C ILE A 290 -28.82 4.12 -1.42
N GLU A 291 -30.02 3.72 -1.07
CA GLU A 291 -31.03 3.25 -1.99
C GLU A 291 -31.67 4.42 -2.74
N GLN A 292 -31.65 4.35 -4.06
CA GLN A 292 -32.44 5.20 -4.95
C GLN A 292 -33.41 4.34 -5.77
N LEU A 293 -34.31 4.98 -6.52
CA LEU A 293 -35.38 4.33 -7.28
C LEU A 293 -34.88 3.15 -8.13
N ASN A 294 -33.81 3.36 -8.92
CA ASN A 294 -33.32 2.41 -9.93
C ASN A 294 -31.87 1.94 -9.68
N GLN A 295 -31.28 2.27 -8.54
CA GLN A 295 -29.88 1.96 -8.24
C GLN A 295 -29.60 1.96 -6.73
N ILE A 296 -28.46 1.37 -6.37
CA ILE A 296 -27.74 1.63 -5.14
C ILE A 296 -26.62 2.63 -5.48
N VAL A 297 -26.49 3.67 -4.68
CA VAL A 297 -25.31 4.54 -4.62
C VAL A 297 -24.50 4.12 -3.41
N LEU A 298 -23.26 3.68 -3.64
CA LEU A 298 -22.34 3.30 -2.57
C LEU A 298 -21.37 4.45 -2.29
N VAL A 299 -21.18 4.80 -1.02
CA VAL A 299 -20.11 5.70 -0.59
C VAL A 299 -18.96 4.83 -0.07
N GLU A 300 -17.83 4.97 -0.76
CA GLU A 300 -16.54 4.32 -0.56
C GLU A 300 -16.42 2.82 -0.90
N ALA A 301 -15.28 2.46 -1.49
CA ALA A 301 -14.89 1.09 -1.85
C ALA A 301 -13.49 0.75 -1.29
N PRO A 302 -13.40 0.49 0.03
CA PRO A 302 -12.11 0.44 0.70
C PRO A 302 -11.34 -0.86 0.45
N GLN A 303 -10.05 -0.82 0.77
CA GLN A 303 -9.12 -1.94 0.85
C GLN A 303 -8.80 -2.64 -0.48
N ASN A 304 -9.59 -3.63 -0.90
CA ASN A 304 -9.23 -4.55 -1.98
C ASN A 304 -10.45 -5.23 -2.63
N GLU A 305 -10.19 -6.10 -3.61
CA GLU A 305 -11.23 -6.83 -4.34
C GLU A 305 -12.04 -7.75 -3.42
N GLU A 306 -11.42 -8.48 -2.50
CA GLU A 306 -12.14 -9.41 -1.62
C GLU A 306 -13.12 -8.67 -0.70
N ARG A 307 -12.73 -7.51 -0.17
CA ARG A 307 -13.64 -6.63 0.58
C ARG A 307 -14.79 -6.15 -0.29
N SER A 308 -14.51 -5.74 -1.53
CA SER A 308 -15.51 -5.22 -2.47
C SER A 308 -16.50 -6.28 -2.93
N LEU A 309 -16.04 -7.51 -3.18
CA LEU A 309 -16.92 -8.65 -3.48
C LEU A 309 -17.85 -8.96 -2.30
N ALA A 310 -17.34 -8.94 -1.06
CA ALA A 310 -18.18 -9.12 0.12
C ALA A 310 -19.21 -7.98 0.29
N LEU A 311 -18.84 -6.74 -0.04
CA LEU A 311 -19.77 -5.60 -0.08
C LEU A 311 -20.88 -5.82 -1.11
N ILE A 312 -20.53 -6.24 -2.33
CA ILE A 312 -21.49 -6.52 -3.42
C ILE A 312 -22.48 -7.60 -2.99
N GLU A 313 -22.00 -8.72 -2.41
CA GLU A 313 -22.89 -9.78 -1.94
C GLU A 313 -23.81 -9.30 -0.81
N LYS A 314 -23.28 -8.56 0.17
CA LYS A 314 -24.10 -8.00 1.25
C LYS A 314 -25.16 -7.02 0.73
N LEU A 315 -24.83 -6.23 -0.30
CA LEU A 315 -25.76 -5.29 -0.92
C LEU A 315 -26.90 -6.00 -1.66
N LYS A 316 -26.61 -7.12 -2.35
CA LYS A 316 -27.65 -7.96 -2.99
C LYS A 316 -28.64 -8.51 -1.96
N GLU A 317 -28.15 -8.89 -0.78
CA GLU A 317 -29.01 -9.34 0.33
C GLU A 317 -29.83 -8.19 0.95
N THR A 318 -29.19 -7.03 1.15
CA THR A 318 -29.77 -5.91 1.91
C THR A 318 -30.75 -5.08 1.10
N ILE A 319 -30.46 -4.85 -0.19
CA ILE A 319 -31.27 -4.05 -1.12
C ILE A 319 -31.47 -4.86 -2.41
N PRO A 320 -32.31 -5.91 -2.39
CA PRO A 320 -32.44 -6.83 -3.50
C PRO A 320 -32.98 -6.15 -4.77
N ASN A 321 -32.61 -6.70 -5.93
CA ASN A 321 -33.06 -6.28 -7.27
C ASN A 321 -32.58 -4.90 -7.75
N LYS A 322 -31.75 -4.19 -6.98
CA LYS A 322 -31.18 -2.91 -7.41
C LYS A 322 -29.69 -3.03 -7.75
N PRO A 323 -29.26 -2.60 -8.95
CA PRO A 323 -27.85 -2.63 -9.31
C PRO A 323 -27.07 -1.51 -8.61
N ILE A 324 -25.79 -1.76 -8.33
CA ILE A 324 -24.85 -0.75 -7.85
C ILE A 324 -24.33 0.00 -9.07
N LYS A 325 -24.93 1.15 -9.39
CA LYS A 325 -24.58 1.92 -10.60
C LYS A 325 -23.63 3.08 -10.32
N THR A 326 -23.49 3.48 -9.05
CA THR A 326 -22.65 4.61 -8.66
C THR A 326 -21.85 4.27 -7.42
N VAL A 327 -20.54 4.56 -7.45
CA VAL A 327 -19.66 4.56 -6.28
C VAL A 327 -19.09 5.96 -6.10
N ILE A 328 -19.30 6.57 -4.95
CA ILE A 328 -18.68 7.85 -4.57
C ILE A 328 -17.40 7.52 -3.80
N ASN A 329 -16.25 7.88 -4.35
CA ASN A 329 -14.97 7.79 -3.65
C ASN A 329 -14.67 9.11 -2.92
N THR A 330 -14.26 9.03 -1.65
CA THR A 330 -14.01 10.24 -0.87
C THR A 330 -12.66 10.88 -1.21
N HIS A 331 -11.62 10.07 -1.39
CA HIS A 331 -10.27 10.53 -1.76
C HIS A 331 -9.37 9.35 -2.23
N ALA A 332 -8.19 9.68 -2.74
CA ALA A 332 -7.29 8.74 -3.41
C ALA A 332 -6.37 7.90 -2.50
N HIS A 333 -6.53 7.94 -1.18
CA HIS A 333 -5.74 7.07 -0.30
C HIS A 333 -6.07 5.60 -0.56
N PHE A 334 -5.07 4.73 -0.44
CA PHE A 334 -5.16 3.36 -0.98
C PHE A 334 -6.14 2.49 -0.20
N ASP A 335 -6.26 2.75 1.09
CA ASP A 335 -7.19 2.09 1.98
C ASP A 335 -8.65 2.47 1.71
N HIS A 336 -8.90 3.55 0.95
CA HIS A 336 -10.22 3.97 0.47
C HIS A 336 -10.46 3.68 -1.02
N SER A 337 -9.41 3.58 -1.82
CA SER A 337 -9.51 3.43 -3.29
C SER A 337 -9.20 2.05 -3.83
N GLY A 338 -8.62 1.15 -3.03
CA GLY A 338 -8.17 -0.17 -3.50
C GLY A 338 -9.29 -1.13 -3.93
N GLY A 339 -10.56 -0.85 -3.62
CA GLY A 339 -11.71 -1.62 -4.09
C GLY A 339 -12.40 -1.08 -5.34
N LEU A 340 -12.04 0.12 -5.82
CA LEU A 340 -12.80 0.81 -6.87
C LEU A 340 -12.88 0.03 -8.18
N ARG A 341 -11.78 -0.62 -8.59
CA ARG A 341 -11.71 -1.40 -9.83
C ARG A 341 -12.75 -2.51 -9.87
N THR A 342 -13.01 -3.19 -8.75
CA THR A 342 -14.05 -4.22 -8.64
C THR A 342 -15.45 -3.66 -8.92
N PHE A 343 -15.74 -2.43 -8.50
CA PHE A 343 -17.03 -1.80 -8.79
C PHE A 343 -17.14 -1.29 -10.22
N VAL A 344 -16.04 -0.89 -10.86
CA VAL A 344 -16.01 -0.64 -12.30
C VAL A 344 -16.38 -1.91 -13.05
N ASP A 345 -15.81 -3.06 -12.67
CA ASP A 345 -16.22 -4.34 -13.27
C ASP A 345 -17.71 -4.63 -13.01
N ALA A 346 -18.23 -4.33 -11.82
CA ALA A 346 -19.65 -4.45 -11.52
C ALA A 346 -20.56 -3.48 -12.31
N GLY A 347 -20.00 -2.59 -13.14
CA GLY A 347 -20.71 -1.66 -14.01
C GLY A 347 -21.01 -0.31 -13.36
N ALA A 348 -20.36 0.03 -12.25
CA ALA A 348 -20.57 1.30 -11.57
C ALA A 348 -19.80 2.44 -12.25
N THR A 349 -20.37 3.64 -12.21
CA THR A 349 -19.67 4.90 -12.47
C THR A 349 -19.04 5.41 -11.19
N ILE A 350 -17.77 5.81 -11.25
CA ILE A 350 -17.04 6.37 -10.12
C ILE A 350 -17.28 7.88 -10.07
N VAL A 351 -17.77 8.37 -8.94
CA VAL A 351 -17.96 9.79 -8.67
C VAL A 351 -16.88 10.23 -7.68
N THR A 352 -16.05 11.20 -8.04
CA THR A 352 -14.92 11.64 -7.21
C THR A 352 -14.57 13.11 -7.46
N HIS A 353 -13.70 13.68 -6.64
CA HIS A 353 -13.19 15.03 -6.86
C HIS A 353 -12.34 15.10 -8.15
N GLN A 354 -12.39 16.21 -8.89
CA GLN A 354 -11.75 16.37 -10.20
C GLN A 354 -10.27 15.93 -10.27
N PRO A 355 -9.38 16.30 -9.32
CA PRO A 355 -7.97 15.89 -9.34
C PRO A 355 -7.76 14.38 -9.23
N ASN A 356 -8.70 13.62 -8.63
CA ASN A 356 -8.55 12.18 -8.47
C ASN A 356 -8.72 11.41 -9.79
N GLN A 357 -9.47 11.95 -10.76
CA GLN A 357 -9.76 11.23 -12.01
C GLN A 357 -8.50 10.95 -12.82
N ALA A 358 -7.67 11.98 -13.06
CA ALA A 358 -6.44 11.84 -13.84
C ALA A 358 -5.48 10.84 -13.19
N TYR A 359 -5.43 10.85 -11.85
CA TYR A 359 -4.69 9.85 -11.09
C TYR A 359 -5.19 8.43 -11.36
N TYR A 360 -6.49 8.16 -11.25
CA TYR A 360 -7.05 6.83 -11.51
C TYR A 360 -6.87 6.38 -12.96
N GLU A 361 -7.11 7.25 -13.93
CA GLU A 361 -6.87 6.95 -15.36
C GLU A 361 -5.42 6.53 -15.60
N LYS A 362 -4.46 7.23 -14.97
CA LYS A 362 -3.04 6.89 -15.05
C LYS A 362 -2.75 5.55 -14.39
N VAL A 363 -3.09 5.36 -13.11
CA VAL A 363 -2.68 4.14 -12.39
C VAL A 363 -3.42 2.89 -12.87
N TRP A 364 -4.66 3.01 -13.37
CA TRP A 364 -5.39 1.86 -13.93
C TRP A 364 -5.01 1.49 -15.36
N SER A 365 -4.17 2.30 -16.02
CA SER A 365 -3.53 1.93 -17.28
C SER A 365 -2.37 0.94 -17.11
N VAL A 366 -1.84 0.81 -15.89
CA VAL A 366 -0.81 -0.16 -15.54
C VAL A 366 -1.44 -1.58 -15.54
N PRO A 367 -0.77 -2.59 -16.10
CA PRO A 367 -1.24 -3.98 -16.05
C PRO A 367 -1.46 -4.47 -14.62
N HIS A 368 -2.38 -5.42 -14.43
CA HIS A 368 -2.62 -6.10 -13.15
C HIS A 368 -2.41 -7.61 -13.33
N SER A 369 -1.28 -8.02 -13.91
CA SER A 369 -1.05 -9.40 -14.37
C SER A 369 -0.54 -10.36 -13.28
N ILE A 370 0.01 -9.84 -12.18
CA ILE A 370 0.59 -10.65 -11.09
C ILE A 370 -0.49 -11.39 -10.31
N ASN A 371 -1.54 -10.67 -9.88
CA ASN A 371 -2.77 -11.23 -9.31
C ASN A 371 -3.99 -10.52 -9.95
N PRO A 372 -4.45 -10.94 -11.14
CA PRO A 372 -5.47 -10.19 -11.86
C PRO A 372 -6.81 -10.12 -11.13
N ASP A 373 -7.25 -8.88 -10.89
CA ASP A 373 -8.60 -8.55 -10.42
C ASP A 373 -9.67 -8.75 -11.51
N ASN A 374 -10.93 -8.59 -11.16
CA ASN A 374 -12.04 -8.78 -12.11
C ASN A 374 -12.05 -7.74 -13.24
N LEU A 375 -11.59 -6.52 -12.98
CA LEU A 375 -11.51 -5.48 -14.01
C LEU A 375 -10.44 -5.81 -15.06
N GLU A 376 -9.30 -6.34 -14.61
CA GLU A 376 -8.23 -6.81 -15.49
C GLU A 376 -8.71 -7.98 -16.35
N LYS A 377 -9.52 -8.89 -15.80
CA LYS A 377 -10.11 -10.01 -16.55
C LYS A 377 -11.17 -9.56 -17.56
N SER A 378 -12.05 -8.63 -17.17
CA SER A 378 -13.19 -8.22 -18.01
C SER A 378 -12.86 -7.13 -19.01
N LYS A 379 -11.77 -6.37 -18.79
CA LYS A 379 -11.32 -5.26 -19.63
C LYS A 379 -12.38 -4.18 -19.85
N LYS A 380 -13.36 -4.05 -18.94
CA LYS A 380 -14.37 -3.00 -19.00
C LYS A 380 -13.72 -1.63 -18.82
N THR A 381 -14.26 -0.62 -19.50
CA THR A 381 -13.80 0.76 -19.38
C THR A 381 -14.35 1.40 -18.12
N ALA A 382 -13.47 2.07 -17.36
CA ALA A 382 -13.88 2.89 -16.24
C ALA A 382 -14.66 4.14 -16.71
N ASN A 383 -15.76 4.44 -16.02
CA ASN A 383 -16.54 5.65 -16.24
C ASN A 383 -16.43 6.54 -15.01
N PHE A 384 -16.13 7.82 -15.22
CA PHE A 384 -15.99 8.80 -14.15
C PHE A 384 -16.99 9.94 -14.31
N ILE A 385 -17.53 10.40 -13.18
CA ILE A 385 -18.15 11.71 -13.04
C ILE A 385 -17.32 12.46 -12.01
N SER A 386 -16.44 13.33 -12.48
CA SER A 386 -15.64 14.15 -11.60
C SER A 386 -16.18 15.58 -11.52
N PHE A 387 -15.96 16.24 -10.40
CA PHE A 387 -16.52 17.55 -10.12
C PHE A 387 -15.58 18.39 -9.24
N ASP A 388 -15.82 19.69 -9.23
CA ASP A 388 -15.22 20.64 -8.29
C ASP A 388 -16.34 21.23 -7.41
N GLY A 389 -16.02 21.55 -6.16
CA GLY A 389 -16.96 22.14 -5.20
C GLY A 389 -18.08 21.19 -4.76
N LYS A 390 -19.20 21.13 -5.51
CA LYS A 390 -20.41 20.36 -5.14
C LYS A 390 -20.97 19.56 -6.31
N GLN A 391 -21.38 18.33 -6.06
CA GLN A 391 -22.19 17.51 -6.97
C GLN A 391 -23.46 17.02 -6.27
N VAL A 392 -24.54 16.78 -7.03
CA VAL A 392 -25.79 16.22 -6.50
C VAL A 392 -26.28 15.06 -7.35
N ILE A 393 -26.60 13.94 -6.69
CA ILE A 393 -27.28 12.79 -7.29
C ILE A 393 -28.69 12.71 -6.70
N SER A 394 -29.71 12.63 -7.55
CA SER A 394 -31.11 12.59 -7.10
C SER A 394 -31.95 11.67 -7.98
N ASP A 395 -32.92 11.01 -7.35
CA ASP A 395 -33.99 10.26 -8.01
C ASP A 395 -35.36 10.95 -7.86
N GLY A 396 -35.36 12.22 -7.44
CA GLY A 396 -36.56 12.99 -7.12
C GLY A 396 -37.14 12.74 -5.72
N LYS A 397 -36.73 11.66 -5.02
CA LYS A 397 -37.18 11.35 -3.65
C LYS A 397 -36.12 11.67 -2.59
N ARG A 398 -34.84 11.57 -2.96
CA ARG A 398 -33.68 11.77 -2.09
C ARG A 398 -32.56 12.46 -2.85
N ASN A 399 -32.06 13.56 -2.29
CA ASN A 399 -30.82 14.18 -2.75
C ASN A 399 -29.62 13.60 -1.99
N ILE A 400 -28.57 13.26 -2.73
CA ILE A 400 -27.25 12.89 -2.23
C ILE A 400 -26.33 14.02 -2.66
N GLU A 401 -25.90 14.84 -1.71
CA GLU A 401 -24.98 15.94 -1.97
C GLU A 401 -23.54 15.50 -1.70
N ILE A 402 -22.61 15.84 -2.58
CA ILE A 402 -21.19 15.52 -2.45
C ILE A 402 -20.44 16.84 -2.45
N HIS A 403 -19.69 17.11 -1.39
CA HIS A 403 -19.04 18.40 -1.14
C HIS A 403 -17.54 18.22 -0.98
N ALA A 404 -16.75 18.99 -1.73
CA ALA A 404 -15.33 19.14 -1.48
C ALA A 404 -15.08 19.82 -0.12
N LEU A 405 -14.17 19.25 0.67
CA LEU A 405 -13.78 19.78 1.97
C LEU A 405 -12.67 20.81 1.81
N ALA A 406 -13.06 22.08 1.74
CA ALA A 406 -12.13 23.19 1.54
C ALA A 406 -11.08 23.25 2.67
N GLY A 407 -9.81 23.35 2.29
CA GLY A 407 -8.68 23.50 3.22
C GLY A 407 -8.37 22.27 4.05
N ASN A 408 -8.91 21.08 3.70
CA ASN A 408 -8.58 19.87 4.43
C ASN A 408 -7.15 19.41 4.11
N SER A 409 -6.33 19.24 5.14
CA SER A 409 -4.91 18.90 5.03
C SER A 409 -4.62 17.41 5.02
N HIS A 410 -5.63 16.55 5.22
CA HIS A 410 -5.50 15.10 5.09
C HIS A 410 -5.24 14.70 3.62
N ASN A 411 -6.09 15.20 2.73
CA ASN A 411 -5.93 15.08 1.28
C ASN A 411 -6.60 16.29 0.58
N ASP A 412 -5.93 16.86 -0.42
CA ASP A 412 -6.39 18.06 -1.13
C ASP A 412 -7.63 17.81 -2.01
N ALA A 413 -7.86 16.56 -2.40
CA ALA A 413 -8.96 16.12 -3.27
C ALA A 413 -9.95 15.25 -2.48
N PHE A 414 -10.39 15.78 -1.34
CA PHE A 414 -11.21 15.09 -0.34
C PHE A 414 -12.65 15.62 -0.31
N VAL A 415 -13.62 14.70 -0.32
CA VAL A 415 -15.06 15.03 -0.29
C VAL A 415 -15.79 14.36 0.87
N ALA A 416 -16.89 14.98 1.31
CA ALA A 416 -17.88 14.38 2.20
C ALA A 416 -19.25 14.30 1.50
N VAL A 417 -20.06 13.31 1.86
CA VAL A 417 -21.41 13.10 1.33
C VAL A 417 -22.43 13.51 2.38
N TYR A 418 -23.44 14.30 2.00
CA TYR A 418 -24.50 14.74 2.90
C TYR A 418 -25.88 14.35 2.34
N LEU A 419 -26.72 13.83 3.24
CA LEU A 419 -28.11 13.47 2.98
C LEU A 419 -29.04 14.45 3.71
N PRO A 420 -29.55 15.51 3.05
CA PRO A 420 -30.29 16.58 3.73
C PRO A 420 -31.57 16.10 4.42
N LYS A 421 -32.28 15.15 3.81
CA LYS A 421 -33.56 14.63 4.35
C LYS A 421 -33.35 13.87 5.66
N GLU A 422 -32.25 13.14 5.79
CA GLU A 422 -31.94 12.32 6.96
C GLU A 422 -30.99 13.01 7.93
N LYS A 423 -30.39 14.14 7.51
CA LYS A 423 -29.38 14.87 8.28
C LYS A 423 -28.15 14.01 8.58
N ILE A 424 -27.76 13.16 7.64
CA ILE A 424 -26.59 12.27 7.76
C ILE A 424 -25.44 12.85 6.94
N LEU A 425 -24.32 13.10 7.58
CA LEU A 425 -23.03 13.37 6.95
C LEU A 425 -22.22 12.08 6.92
N ILE A 426 -21.59 11.77 5.79
CA ILE A 426 -20.74 10.61 5.58
C ILE A 426 -19.37 11.17 5.18
N GLU A 427 -18.34 10.81 5.92
CA GLU A 427 -16.97 11.28 5.71
C GLU A 427 -15.99 10.17 6.06
N ALA A 428 -14.83 10.15 5.42
CA ALA A 428 -13.84 9.11 5.62
C ALA A 428 -12.90 9.41 6.79
N ASP A 429 -11.88 10.21 6.52
CA ASP A 429 -10.77 10.49 7.43
C ASP A 429 -10.79 11.93 7.98
N ALA A 430 -11.89 12.65 7.82
CA ALA A 430 -12.01 14.00 8.37
C ALA A 430 -12.27 13.93 9.89
N TYR A 431 -12.90 12.86 10.37
CA TYR A 431 -13.06 12.59 11.79
C TYR A 431 -13.11 11.08 12.10
N THR A 432 -12.14 10.59 12.87
CA THR A 432 -12.19 9.21 13.39
C THR A 432 -12.76 9.20 14.82
N PRO A 433 -14.04 8.82 15.02
CA PRO A 433 -14.62 8.76 16.34
C PRO A 433 -13.98 7.66 17.20
N GLN A 434 -13.84 7.95 18.48
CA GLN A 434 -13.45 6.97 19.48
C GLN A 434 -14.66 6.16 19.98
N THR A 435 -14.40 5.13 20.77
CA THR A 435 -15.44 4.40 21.51
C THR A 435 -16.27 5.38 22.36
N ALA A 436 -17.53 5.01 22.63
CA ALA A 436 -18.40 5.84 23.46
C ALA A 436 -17.76 6.06 24.85
N ASN A 437 -17.83 7.29 25.36
CA ASN A 437 -17.25 7.72 26.63
C ASN A 437 -15.71 7.60 26.73
N ALA A 438 -15.00 7.45 25.62
CA ALA A 438 -13.55 7.60 25.61
C ALA A 438 -13.14 8.98 26.16
N PRO A 439 -12.01 9.09 26.88
CA PRO A 439 -11.49 10.38 27.31
C PRO A 439 -11.33 11.34 26.12
N ALA A 440 -11.59 12.62 26.35
CA ALA A 440 -11.35 13.63 25.34
C ALA A 440 -9.88 13.61 24.90
N PRO A 441 -9.59 13.79 23.59
CA PRO A 441 -8.22 13.89 23.11
C PRO A 441 -7.46 15.01 23.84
N SER A 442 -6.17 14.80 24.11
CA SER A 442 -5.30 15.81 24.73
C SER A 442 -4.96 16.99 23.80
N SER A 443 -5.25 16.85 22.50
CA SER A 443 -5.09 17.90 21.49
C SER A 443 -6.20 17.80 20.46
N VAL A 444 -6.55 18.95 19.87
CA VAL A 444 -7.57 19.02 18.81
C VAL A 444 -6.95 18.49 17.52
N ASN A 445 -7.63 17.52 16.89
CA ASN A 445 -7.25 17.07 15.56
C ASN A 445 -7.66 18.15 14.53
N PRO A 446 -6.72 18.70 13.76
CA PRO A 446 -7.02 19.77 12.80
C PRO A 446 -7.95 19.32 11.65
N TYR A 447 -7.95 18.04 11.27
CA TYR A 447 -8.86 17.54 10.25
C TYR A 447 -10.32 17.57 10.73
N SER A 448 -10.54 17.23 12.00
CA SER A 448 -11.87 17.24 12.62
C SER A 448 -12.36 18.66 12.86
N LEU A 449 -11.46 19.58 13.21
CA LEU A 449 -11.78 21.01 13.26
C LEU A 449 -12.19 21.52 11.87
N ASN A 450 -11.42 21.19 10.83
CA ASN A 450 -11.73 21.56 9.45
C ASN A 450 -13.07 20.98 8.97
N LEU A 451 -13.43 19.75 9.35
CA LEU A 451 -14.75 19.18 9.07
C LEU A 451 -15.87 20.04 9.66
N TYR A 452 -15.73 20.43 10.93
CA TYR A 452 -16.70 21.29 11.60
C TYR A 452 -16.82 22.66 10.93
N GLU A 453 -15.70 23.29 10.56
CA GLU A 453 -15.68 24.55 9.82
C GLU A 453 -16.38 24.43 8.45
N ASN A 454 -16.19 23.32 7.74
CA ASN A 454 -16.88 23.05 6.49
C ASN A 454 -18.39 22.85 6.70
N ILE A 455 -18.81 22.14 7.75
CA ILE A 455 -20.24 22.01 8.12
C ILE A 455 -20.87 23.39 8.34
N GLN A 456 -20.19 24.29 9.06
CA GLN A 456 -20.67 25.66 9.30
C GLN A 456 -20.70 26.49 8.01
N ARG A 457 -19.62 26.47 7.24
CA ARG A 457 -19.49 27.21 5.97
C ARG A 457 -20.58 26.82 4.96
N LEU A 458 -20.83 25.52 4.83
CA LEU A 458 -21.83 24.95 3.93
C LEU A 458 -23.26 25.00 4.51
N LYS A 459 -23.41 25.39 5.79
CA LYS A 459 -24.69 25.47 6.52
C LYS A 459 -25.45 24.15 6.53
N LEU A 460 -24.74 23.04 6.74
CA LEU A 460 -25.34 21.71 6.78
C LEU A 460 -26.03 21.47 8.13
N ASP A 461 -27.29 21.02 8.10
CA ASP A 461 -28.04 20.60 9.29
C ASP A 461 -27.73 19.13 9.59
N VAL A 462 -26.64 18.89 10.33
CA VAL A 462 -26.11 17.55 10.59
C VAL A 462 -26.63 17.00 11.92
N GLY A 463 -27.38 15.90 11.85
CA GLY A 463 -27.84 15.14 13.03
C GLY A 463 -26.92 13.96 13.34
N GLN A 464 -26.45 13.25 12.30
CA GLN A 464 -25.59 12.08 12.41
C GLN A 464 -24.37 12.21 11.50
N ILE A 465 -23.24 11.66 11.94
CA ILE A 465 -22.00 11.54 11.18
C ILE A 465 -21.65 10.05 11.11
N ALA A 466 -21.72 9.49 9.90
CA ALA A 466 -21.24 8.15 9.58
C ALA A 466 -19.79 8.25 9.09
N ALA A 467 -18.86 8.27 10.05
CA ALA A 467 -17.44 8.21 9.77
C ALA A 467 -17.09 6.85 9.14
N LEU A 468 -16.26 6.80 8.11
CA LEU A 468 -15.85 5.53 7.48
C LEU A 468 -14.69 4.84 8.21
N HIS A 469 -14.27 5.42 9.33
CA HIS A 469 -13.40 4.82 10.33
C HIS A 469 -14.02 4.89 11.73
N GLY A 470 -13.42 4.11 12.63
CA GLY A 470 -13.83 4.08 14.03
C GLY A 470 -14.98 3.11 14.30
N PRO A 471 -15.45 3.03 15.56
CA PRO A 471 -16.29 1.92 16.00
C PRO A 471 -17.79 2.21 15.91
N ARG A 472 -18.21 3.44 15.58
CA ARG A 472 -19.61 3.87 15.70
C ARG A 472 -19.96 5.07 14.84
N VAL A 473 -21.26 5.20 14.55
CA VAL A 473 -21.89 6.45 14.11
C VAL A 473 -21.97 7.42 15.30
N VAL A 474 -21.80 8.70 15.01
CA VAL A 474 -21.72 9.77 16.02
C VAL A 474 -22.61 10.95 15.66
N THR A 475 -22.73 11.91 16.57
CA THR A 475 -23.52 13.14 16.38
C THR A 475 -22.62 14.34 16.15
N LEU A 476 -23.20 15.47 15.72
CA LEU A 476 -22.48 16.74 15.69
C LEU A 476 -22.02 17.21 17.09
N VAL A 477 -22.68 16.76 18.16
CA VAL A 477 -22.23 17.01 19.55
C VAL A 477 -20.93 16.25 19.82
N ASP A 478 -20.83 14.99 19.41
CA ASP A 478 -19.60 14.21 19.57
C ASP A 478 -18.41 14.88 18.87
N LEU A 479 -18.58 15.34 17.61
CA LEU A 479 -17.55 16.07 16.88
C LEU A 479 -17.13 17.35 17.62
N ARG A 480 -18.10 18.16 18.06
CA ARG A 480 -17.83 19.39 18.83
C ARG A 480 -17.06 19.11 20.12
N ASN A 481 -17.42 18.06 20.84
CA ASN A 481 -16.70 17.63 22.05
C ASN A 481 -15.26 17.21 21.72
N ALA A 482 -15.06 16.46 20.63
CA ALA A 482 -13.74 16.01 20.20
C ALA A 482 -12.80 17.16 19.82
N ILE A 483 -13.34 18.31 19.39
CA ILE A 483 -12.59 19.53 19.05
C ILE A 483 -12.64 20.61 20.14
N GLY A 484 -13.14 20.28 21.33
CA GLY A 484 -13.16 21.19 22.49
C GLY A 484 -14.23 22.29 22.47
N ILE A 485 -15.23 22.21 21.58
CA ILE A 485 -16.35 23.15 21.52
C ILE A 485 -17.49 22.64 22.41
N THR A 486 -17.56 23.14 23.65
CA THR A 486 -18.52 22.66 24.67
C THR A 486 -19.80 23.50 24.77
N LYS A 487 -19.91 24.60 24.02
CA LYS A 487 -21.14 25.43 23.94
C LYS A 487 -21.59 25.53 22.50
N ALA A 488 -22.90 25.43 22.27
CA ALA A 488 -23.49 25.80 20.98
C ALA A 488 -23.22 27.30 20.76
N SER A 489 -22.36 27.64 19.79
CA SER A 489 -22.40 28.96 19.17
C SER A 489 -23.82 29.16 18.63
N ARG A 490 -24.48 30.19 19.17
CA ARG A 490 -25.87 30.54 18.83
C ARG A 490 -26.00 31.02 17.40
#